data_AF-A0A640SU27-F1
#
_entry.id   AF-A0A640SU27-F1
#
_cell.length_a   1.000
_cell.length_b   1.000
_cell.length_c   1.000
_cell.angle_alpha   90.00
_cell.angle_beta   90.00
_cell.angle_gamma   90.00
#
_symmetry.space_group_name_H-M   'P 1'
#
loop_
_entity.id
_entity.type
_entity.pdbx_description
1 polymer ?
#
loop_
_entity_poly.entity_id
_entity_poly.type
_entity_poly.pdbx_seq_one_letter_code
_entity_poly.pdbx_strand_id
1 'polypeptide(L)'
;MGWDMSRWSGLPASLDQRMRQLVVQLRRLKDHSGLSLAALAARTPYSKSSWERYLNGKKLPPAGAVEALARLCGADVTRLLALHEVAAQTWRAGRPAPEARPPAPVVQPATPVQPVPRVAPVPPDPPGRSGPPPPAAGDEAPLPAVHTVPGAGRQVPLGPLVLAALAVLVVALPVLRPWQDQLAAGRGTGAAMAGRALGAAPEFTSRPGETFDCRVRRRGGALYAGHSRTGTTVLGGGAEGWDVVEAQCLLRRHGYDPGVVDGLVGGRTLRAVKRLQAGSGLPTDGIVGPGTWKALRR
;
A
#
# COMPACT_ATOMS: atom_id res chain seq x y z
N MET A 1 -7.74 23.46 21.17
CA MET A 1 -7.06 23.70 19.88
C MET A 1 -7.99 23.30 18.75
N GLY A 2 -8.21 24.15 17.75
CA GLY A 2 -9.06 23.81 16.59
C GLY A 2 -8.39 22.76 15.68
N TRP A 3 -9.18 21.79 15.21
CA TRP A 3 -8.72 20.82 14.22
C TRP A 3 -9.14 21.31 12.83
N ASP A 4 -8.28 22.12 12.22
CA ASP A 4 -8.53 22.61 10.86
C ASP A 4 -8.44 21.47 9.83
N MET A 5 -9.55 21.24 9.13
CA MET A 5 -9.65 20.31 8.00
C MET A 5 -9.15 20.94 6.68
N SER A 6 -8.95 22.27 6.65
CA SER A 6 -8.69 23.08 5.45
C SER A 6 -7.21 23.13 5.04
N ARG A 7 -6.28 22.76 5.92
CA ARG A 7 -4.82 22.81 5.70
C ARG A 7 -4.27 22.00 4.51
N TRP A 8 -5.11 21.26 3.80
CA TRP A 8 -4.73 20.40 2.70
C TRP A 8 -5.44 20.77 1.41
N SER A 9 -4.68 20.99 0.34
CA SER A 9 -5.24 21.16 -1.00
C SER A 9 -5.97 19.88 -1.46
N GLY A 10 -6.98 20.06 -2.31
CA GLY A 10 -7.70 18.94 -2.94
C GLY A 10 -6.73 18.04 -3.72
N LEU A 11 -6.91 16.73 -3.61
CA LEU A 11 -6.15 15.78 -4.42
C LEU A 11 -6.69 15.80 -5.86
N PRO A 12 -5.83 15.79 -6.90
CA PRO A 12 -6.27 15.91 -8.29
C PRO A 12 -7.39 14.93 -8.64
N ALA A 13 -8.38 15.37 -9.43
CA ALA A 13 -9.48 14.50 -9.86
C ALA A 13 -8.96 13.27 -10.64
N SER A 14 -7.96 13.48 -11.49
CA SER A 14 -7.23 12.45 -12.25
C SER A 14 -6.33 11.52 -11.43
N LEU A 15 -6.25 11.67 -10.10
CA LEU A 15 -5.46 10.78 -9.26
C LEU A 15 -6.17 9.43 -9.07
N ASP A 16 -5.52 8.35 -9.51
CA ASP A 16 -5.97 6.96 -9.33
C ASP A 16 -6.44 6.68 -7.88
N GLN A 17 -7.45 5.83 -7.73
CA GLN A 17 -8.08 5.55 -6.44
C GLN A 17 -7.13 4.85 -5.45
N ARG A 18 -6.22 3.98 -5.90
CA ARG A 18 -5.25 3.32 -4.99
C ARG A 18 -4.18 4.32 -4.52
N MET A 19 -3.67 5.14 -5.42
CA MET A 19 -2.79 6.26 -5.10
C MET A 19 -3.48 7.30 -4.20
N ARG A 20 -4.76 7.61 -4.42
CA ARG A 20 -5.57 8.48 -3.55
C ARG A 20 -5.69 7.91 -2.14
N GLN A 21 -5.97 6.62 -2.00
CA GLN A 21 -6.01 5.93 -0.70
C GLN A 21 -4.66 6.02 0.03
N LEU A 22 -3.54 5.73 -0.64
CA LEU A 22 -2.19 5.89 -0.06
C LEU A 22 -1.96 7.32 0.44
N VAL A 23 -2.19 8.33 -0.40
CA VAL A 23 -1.95 9.74 -0.05
C VAL A 23 -2.88 10.22 1.07
N VAL A 24 -4.12 9.72 1.15
CA VAL A 24 -5.03 9.98 2.27
C VAL A 24 -4.53 9.33 3.57
N GLN A 25 -3.97 8.12 3.54
CA GLN A 25 -3.38 7.50 4.73
C GLN A 25 -2.13 8.25 5.21
N LEU A 26 -1.24 8.67 4.30
CA LEU A 26 -0.08 9.52 4.65
C LEU A 26 -0.52 10.90 5.17
N ARG A 27 -1.54 11.50 4.55
CA ARG A 27 -2.42 12.57 5.06
C ARG A 27 -2.69 12.41 6.56
N ARG A 28 -3.47 11.39 6.88
CA ARG A 28 -3.91 11.07 8.24
C ARG A 28 -2.73 10.81 9.18
N LEU A 29 -1.71 10.08 8.75
CA LEU A 29 -0.59 9.68 9.60
C LEU A 29 0.26 10.88 10.06
N LYS A 30 0.69 11.74 9.12
CA LYS A 30 1.38 13.01 9.43
C LYS A 30 0.48 13.97 10.22
N ASP A 31 -0.83 13.88 10.08
CA ASP A 31 -1.77 14.71 10.82
C ASP A 31 -1.97 14.28 12.27
N HIS A 32 -1.80 12.99 12.58
CA HIS A 32 -1.79 12.48 13.96
C HIS A 32 -0.46 12.70 14.69
N SER A 33 0.66 12.80 13.97
CA SER A 33 1.98 13.02 14.59
C SER A 33 2.18 14.42 15.20
N GLY A 34 1.27 15.36 14.92
CA GLY A 34 1.39 16.76 15.32
C GLY A 34 2.50 17.54 14.60
N LEU A 35 3.33 16.88 13.77
CA LEU A 35 4.49 17.51 13.15
C LEU A 35 4.10 18.51 12.06
N SER A 36 4.76 19.67 12.06
CA SER A 36 4.77 20.57 10.92
C SER A 36 5.54 19.93 9.75
N LEU A 37 5.29 20.38 8.52
CA LEU A 37 6.02 19.89 7.34
C LEU A 37 7.52 20.24 7.39
N ALA A 38 7.90 21.29 8.12
CA ALA A 38 9.30 21.61 8.41
C ALA A 38 9.91 20.62 9.43
N ALA A 39 9.20 20.30 10.51
CA ALA A 39 9.65 19.33 11.51
C ALA A 39 9.75 17.89 10.95
N LEU A 40 8.85 17.51 10.03
CA LEU A 40 8.94 16.25 9.30
C LEU A 40 10.13 16.23 8.33
N ALA A 41 10.40 17.34 7.64
CA ALA A 41 11.56 17.47 6.76
C ALA A 41 12.90 17.46 7.54
N ALA A 42 12.96 18.06 8.73
CA ALA A 42 14.14 18.02 9.59
C ALA A 42 14.41 16.62 10.20
N ARG A 43 13.41 15.73 10.23
CA ARG A 43 13.49 14.37 10.80
C ARG A 43 13.54 13.27 9.75
N THR A 44 13.66 13.60 8.46
CA THR A 44 13.68 12.63 7.35
C THR A 44 14.61 13.08 6.21
N PRO A 45 15.08 12.18 5.31
CA PRO A 45 15.92 12.57 4.16
C PRO A 45 15.21 13.39 3.05
N TYR A 46 14.04 13.97 3.32
CA TYR A 46 13.16 14.57 2.30
C TYR A 46 12.77 16.00 2.65
N SER A 47 13.01 16.93 1.72
CA SER A 47 12.68 18.35 1.88
C SER A 47 11.19 18.60 2.13
N LYS A 48 10.86 19.73 2.77
CA LYS A 48 9.48 20.24 2.93
C LYS A 48 8.71 20.24 1.61
N SER A 49 9.34 20.73 0.54
CA SER A 49 8.78 20.75 -0.82
C SER A 49 8.59 19.36 -1.44
N SER A 50 9.40 18.36 -1.05
CA SER A 50 9.17 16.97 -1.45
C SER A 50 7.97 16.39 -0.75
N TRP A 51 7.86 16.56 0.57
CA TRP A 51 6.68 16.18 1.36
C TRP A 51 5.39 16.83 0.84
N GLU A 52 5.42 18.12 0.50
CA GLU A 52 4.26 18.83 -0.07
C GLU A 52 3.82 18.23 -1.41
N ARG A 53 4.73 17.79 -2.29
CA ARG A 53 4.35 17.09 -3.54
C ARG A 53 3.75 15.71 -3.28
N TYR A 54 4.36 14.93 -2.39
CA TYR A 54 3.91 13.57 -2.08
C TYR A 54 2.54 13.59 -1.40
N LEU A 55 2.39 14.39 -0.35
CA LEU A 55 1.16 14.52 0.42
C LEU A 55 0.04 15.21 -0.36
N ASN A 56 0.32 15.95 -1.44
CA ASN A 56 -0.70 16.48 -2.34
C ASN A 56 -0.88 15.66 -3.63
N GLY A 57 -0.36 14.42 -3.67
CA GLY A 57 -0.54 13.49 -4.80
C GLY A 57 0.12 13.93 -6.12
N LYS A 58 0.94 14.99 -6.11
CA LYS A 58 1.62 15.53 -7.31
C LYS A 58 2.80 14.65 -7.77
N LYS A 59 3.31 13.78 -6.89
CA LYS A 59 4.24 12.69 -7.22
C LYS A 59 3.97 11.49 -6.29
N LEU A 60 4.17 10.28 -6.79
CA LEU A 60 4.29 9.08 -5.96
C LEU A 60 5.40 9.28 -4.90
N PRO A 61 5.14 9.10 -3.59
CA PRO A 61 6.18 9.05 -2.58
C PRO A 61 7.13 7.87 -2.83
N PRO A 62 8.44 7.98 -2.55
CA PRO A 62 9.32 6.81 -2.49
C PRO A 62 8.97 5.95 -1.27
N ALA A 63 9.27 4.65 -1.34
CA ALA A 63 9.00 3.71 -0.23
C ALA A 63 9.66 4.17 1.09
N GLY A 64 10.90 4.65 1.03
CA GLY A 64 11.61 5.22 2.19
C GLY A 64 10.94 6.44 2.83
N ALA A 65 10.11 7.21 2.10
CA ALA A 65 9.30 8.28 2.71
C ALA A 65 8.08 7.70 3.44
N VAL A 66 7.40 6.73 2.84
CA VAL A 66 6.28 6.01 3.46
C VAL A 66 6.73 5.35 4.76
N GLU A 67 7.87 4.65 4.71
CA GLU A 67 8.52 4.02 5.85
C GLU A 67 8.98 5.03 6.91
N ALA A 68 9.66 6.12 6.53
CA ALA A 68 10.13 7.12 7.49
C ALA A 68 8.95 7.76 8.25
N LEU A 69 7.83 8.04 7.57
CA LEU A 69 6.63 8.55 8.25
C LEU A 69 5.97 7.47 9.13
N ALA A 70 5.89 6.22 8.68
CA ALA A 70 5.39 5.11 9.50
C ALA A 70 6.19 4.92 10.79
N ARG A 71 7.52 4.83 10.68
CA ARG A 71 8.44 4.74 11.82
C ARG A 71 8.32 5.93 12.78
N LEU A 72 8.28 7.16 12.26
CA LEU A 72 8.13 8.39 13.07
C LEU A 72 6.79 8.49 13.82
N CYS A 73 5.77 7.75 13.39
CA CYS A 73 4.42 7.82 13.93
C CYS A 73 3.98 6.53 14.65
N GLY A 74 4.89 5.56 14.83
CA GLY A 74 4.60 4.27 15.48
C GLY A 74 3.59 3.38 14.71
N ALA A 75 3.48 3.56 13.40
CA ALA A 75 2.54 2.81 12.57
C ALA A 75 3.17 1.58 11.89
N ASP A 76 2.31 0.61 11.55
CA ASP A 76 2.67 -0.61 10.82
C ASP A 76 3.28 -0.28 9.44
N VAL A 77 4.62 -0.37 9.37
CA VAL A 77 5.42 -0.11 8.18
C VAL A 77 5.05 -1.08 7.06
N THR A 78 4.92 -2.38 7.37
CA THR A 78 4.64 -3.44 6.40
C THR A 78 3.29 -3.21 5.72
N ARG A 79 2.25 -2.86 6.48
CA ARG A 79 0.92 -2.53 5.95
C ARG A 79 0.93 -1.28 5.08
N LEU A 80 1.69 -0.24 5.44
CA LEU A 80 1.81 0.96 4.62
C LEU A 80 2.64 0.70 3.34
N LEU A 81 3.67 -0.13 3.40
CA LEU A 81 4.46 -0.51 2.22
C LEU A 81 3.67 -1.40 1.25
N ALA A 82 2.84 -2.33 1.73
CA ALA A 82 1.94 -3.10 0.87
C ALA A 82 0.92 -2.19 0.13
N LEU A 83 0.38 -1.18 0.82
CA LEU A 83 -0.48 -0.16 0.17
C LEU A 83 0.31 0.72 -0.81
N HIS A 84 1.58 1.03 -0.51
CA HIS A 84 2.47 1.78 -1.40
C HIS A 84 2.76 1.04 -2.69
N GLU A 85 3.12 -0.24 -2.61
CA GLU A 85 3.40 -1.08 -3.78
C GLU A 85 2.19 -1.17 -4.71
N VAL A 86 1.01 -1.42 -4.13
CA VAL A 86 -0.27 -1.49 -4.87
C VAL A 86 -0.60 -0.15 -5.57
N ALA A 87 -0.27 1.00 -4.97
CA ALA A 87 -0.40 2.31 -5.61
C ALA A 87 0.73 2.63 -6.61
N ALA A 88 1.93 2.07 -6.42
CA ALA A 88 3.06 2.22 -7.33
C ALA A 88 2.83 1.46 -8.64
N GLN A 89 2.13 0.33 -8.59
CA GLN A 89 1.69 -0.44 -9.77
C GLN A 89 0.74 0.40 -10.66
N THR A 90 -0.33 0.96 -10.09
CA THR A 90 -1.26 1.82 -10.85
C THR A 90 -0.61 3.11 -11.34
N TRP A 91 0.26 3.74 -10.54
CA TRP A 91 1.03 4.94 -10.95
C TRP A 91 2.07 4.67 -12.06
N ARG A 92 2.51 3.42 -12.24
CA ARG A 92 3.34 3.01 -13.38
C ARG A 92 2.48 2.76 -14.62
N ALA A 93 1.37 2.03 -14.49
CA ALA A 93 0.48 1.69 -15.60
C ALA A 93 -0.34 2.88 -16.15
N GLY A 94 -0.72 3.83 -15.28
CA GLY A 94 -1.46 5.04 -15.65
C GLY A 94 -0.60 6.17 -16.23
N ARG A 95 0.71 5.96 -16.37
CA ARG A 95 1.56 6.81 -17.21
C ARG A 95 1.55 6.20 -18.62
N PRO A 96 1.42 6.97 -19.71
CA PRO A 96 1.82 6.44 -21.01
C PRO A 96 3.24 5.88 -20.87
N ALA A 97 3.50 4.72 -21.47
CA ALA A 97 4.87 4.21 -21.54
C ALA A 97 5.75 5.35 -22.06
N PRO A 98 6.92 5.63 -21.45
CA PRO A 98 7.81 6.65 -22.00
C PRO A 98 8.10 6.23 -23.43
N GLU A 99 7.65 7.05 -24.39
CA GLU A 99 7.87 6.83 -25.82
C GLU A 99 9.32 6.44 -26.00
N ALA A 100 9.54 5.23 -26.54
CA ALA A 100 10.79 4.51 -26.36
C ALA A 100 11.93 5.39 -26.86
N ARG A 101 12.65 6.01 -25.90
CA ARG A 101 13.52 7.17 -26.18
C ARG A 101 14.39 6.79 -27.36
N PRO A 102 14.27 7.46 -28.54
CA PRO A 102 14.95 7.04 -29.75
C PRO A 102 16.42 6.89 -29.38
N PRO A 103 17.00 5.69 -29.61
CA PRO A 103 18.10 5.16 -28.81
C PRO A 103 19.19 6.22 -28.73
N ALA A 104 19.43 6.71 -27.50
CA ALA A 104 20.23 7.90 -27.25
C ALA A 104 21.51 7.78 -28.08
N PRO A 105 21.74 8.70 -29.04
CA PRO A 105 22.54 8.42 -30.22
C PRO A 105 23.86 7.86 -29.77
N VAL A 106 24.11 6.60 -30.15
CA VAL A 106 25.26 5.86 -29.64
C VAL A 106 26.48 6.71 -29.94
N VAL A 107 27.15 7.18 -28.88
CA VAL A 107 28.47 7.79 -28.99
C VAL A 107 29.37 6.64 -29.40
N GLN A 108 29.45 6.43 -30.71
CA GLN A 108 30.32 5.46 -31.32
C GLN A 108 31.72 5.76 -30.76
N PRO A 109 32.45 4.77 -30.21
CA PRO A 109 33.84 4.99 -29.82
C PRO A 109 34.55 5.53 -31.05
N ALA A 110 35.13 6.72 -30.94
CA ALA A 110 35.52 7.50 -32.10
C ALA A 110 36.44 6.67 -33.01
N THR A 111 36.02 6.48 -34.26
CA THR A 111 36.85 5.86 -35.30
C THR A 111 38.18 6.64 -35.37
N PRO A 112 39.33 5.97 -35.56
CA PRO A 112 40.63 6.61 -35.33
C PRO A 112 40.78 7.92 -36.12
N VAL A 113 41.06 9.01 -35.40
CA VAL A 113 41.42 10.29 -36.02
C VAL A 113 42.69 10.05 -36.84
N GLN A 114 42.63 10.34 -38.14
CA GLN A 114 43.76 10.14 -39.05
C GLN A 114 44.97 10.95 -38.57
N PRO A 115 46.21 10.46 -38.76
CA PRO A 115 47.40 11.13 -38.27
C PRO A 115 47.57 12.51 -38.91
N VAL A 116 47.37 13.55 -38.09
CA VAL A 116 47.64 14.94 -38.46
C VAL A 116 49.15 15.08 -38.73
N PRO A 117 49.59 15.72 -39.84
CA PRO A 117 51.00 15.81 -40.17
C PRO A 117 51.81 16.54 -39.08
N ARG A 118 52.98 15.99 -38.76
CA ARG A 118 53.92 16.52 -37.76
C ARG A 118 54.41 17.92 -38.15
N VAL A 119 53.92 18.95 -37.44
CA VAL A 119 54.58 20.26 -37.37
C VAL A 119 55.83 20.15 -36.48
N ALA A 120 56.86 20.93 -36.79
CA ALA A 120 58.17 20.87 -36.13
C ALA A 120 58.13 21.36 -34.65
N PRO A 121 59.05 20.89 -33.79
CA PRO A 121 59.10 21.28 -32.38
C PRO A 121 59.57 22.73 -32.21
N VAL A 122 58.94 23.44 -31.26
CA VAL A 122 59.43 24.71 -30.70
C VAL A 122 60.47 24.38 -29.62
N PRO A 123 61.61 25.09 -29.54
CA PRO A 123 62.67 24.80 -28.56
C PRO A 123 62.27 25.13 -27.11
N PRO A 124 62.92 24.50 -26.10
CA PRO A 124 62.63 24.73 -24.69
C PRO A 124 63.42 25.90 -24.08
N ASP A 125 62.82 26.55 -23.08
CA ASP A 125 63.51 27.49 -22.18
C ASP A 125 64.15 26.79 -20.95
N PRO A 126 65.21 27.38 -20.35
CA PRO A 126 66.09 26.71 -19.38
C PRO A 126 65.57 26.64 -17.91
N PRO A 127 66.15 25.76 -17.06
CA PRO A 127 65.53 25.35 -15.80
C PRO A 127 65.92 26.15 -14.54
N GLY A 128 64.97 26.28 -13.61
CA GLY A 128 65.19 26.73 -12.24
C GLY A 128 65.51 25.58 -11.27
N ARG A 129 66.55 25.75 -10.44
CA ARG A 129 66.94 24.90 -9.29
C ARG A 129 66.16 25.37 -8.03
N SER A 130 66.03 24.71 -6.87
CA SER A 130 66.68 23.56 -6.18
C SER A 130 65.65 22.99 -5.15
N GLY A 131 65.81 21.90 -4.38
CA GLY A 131 66.88 20.92 -4.14
C GLY A 131 66.42 19.79 -3.15
N PRO A 132 67.27 18.84 -2.71
CA PRO A 132 66.90 17.58 -2.01
C PRO A 132 67.53 17.38 -0.59
N PRO A 133 67.45 16.20 0.10
CA PRO A 133 66.53 15.05 0.01
C PRO A 133 65.52 15.04 1.20
N PRO A 134 65.57 14.28 2.35
CA PRO A 134 66.42 13.18 2.90
C PRO A 134 65.75 11.75 2.87
N PRO A 135 66.29 10.67 3.51
CA PRO A 135 65.90 9.27 3.18
C PRO A 135 65.44 8.35 4.35
N ALA A 136 65.40 7.02 4.06
CA ALA A 136 65.21 5.83 4.94
C ALA A 136 63.75 5.40 5.26
N ALA A 137 63.39 4.11 5.34
CA ALA A 137 64.05 2.83 4.95
C ALA A 137 63.03 1.66 4.88
N GLY A 138 63.46 0.48 4.40
CA GLY A 138 62.70 -0.79 4.36
C GLY A 138 61.81 -0.92 3.11
N ASP A 139 62.04 -1.79 2.12
CA ASP A 139 62.46 -3.21 2.03
C ASP A 139 61.29 -4.22 1.95
N GLU A 140 61.44 -5.07 0.93
CA GLU A 140 60.73 -6.31 0.58
C GLU A 140 59.21 -6.34 0.32
N ALA A 141 58.86 -7.29 -0.55
CA ALA A 141 57.53 -7.68 -1.01
C ALA A 141 57.14 -9.02 -0.32
N PRO A 142 56.08 -9.78 -0.69
CA PRO A 142 55.08 -9.54 -1.74
C PRO A 142 53.61 -9.79 -1.33
N LEU A 143 52.69 -9.52 -2.25
CA LEU A 143 51.39 -10.20 -2.28
C LEU A 143 51.59 -11.63 -2.82
N PRO A 144 50.88 -12.64 -2.28
CA PRO A 144 49.74 -13.17 -3.04
C PRO A 144 48.61 -13.76 -2.16
N ALA A 145 47.75 -14.56 -2.79
CA ALA A 145 46.80 -15.53 -2.20
C ALA A 145 45.52 -14.97 -1.55
N VAL A 146 44.47 -14.91 -2.38
CA VAL A 146 43.07 -14.91 -1.93
C VAL A 146 42.79 -16.19 -1.13
N HIS A 147 42.43 -16.07 0.14
CA HIS A 147 41.85 -17.18 0.89
C HIS A 147 40.36 -17.33 0.59
N THR A 148 40.01 -18.30 -0.25
CA THR A 148 38.64 -18.80 -0.36
C THR A 148 38.28 -19.57 0.92
N VAL A 149 37.16 -19.24 1.54
CA VAL A 149 36.63 -19.99 2.69
C VAL A 149 35.81 -21.18 2.17
N PRO A 150 36.19 -22.44 2.46
CA PRO A 150 35.39 -23.61 2.08
C PRO A 150 34.14 -23.71 2.96
N GLY A 151 33.03 -24.16 2.37
CA GLY A 151 31.74 -24.27 3.08
C GLY A 151 31.59 -25.55 3.90
N ALA A 152 30.72 -25.50 4.91
CA ALA A 152 30.25 -26.67 5.66
C ALA A 152 28.78 -26.97 5.30
N GLY A 153 28.57 -27.70 4.21
CA GLY A 153 27.23 -28.13 3.79
C GLY A 153 26.72 -29.28 4.67
N ARG A 154 25.63 -29.06 5.42
CA ARG A 154 24.95 -30.12 6.19
C ARG A 154 23.77 -30.69 5.38
N GLN A 155 24.06 -31.70 4.56
CA GLN A 155 23.04 -32.49 3.89
C GLN A 155 22.21 -33.28 4.92
N VAL A 156 20.92 -33.44 4.67
CA VAL A 156 20.03 -34.34 5.42
C VAL A 156 19.54 -35.40 4.43
N PRO A 157 19.78 -36.70 4.67
CA PRO A 157 19.50 -37.73 3.67
C PRO A 157 18.00 -38.03 3.57
N LEU A 158 17.50 -38.06 2.34
CA LEU A 158 16.29 -38.79 1.96
C LEU A 158 16.72 -40.20 1.49
N GLY A 159 16.22 -41.24 2.15
CA GLY A 159 16.49 -42.64 1.82
C GLY A 159 15.30 -43.51 2.25
N PRO A 160 14.80 -44.44 1.41
CA PRO A 160 13.45 -44.99 1.58
C PRO A 160 13.38 -46.35 2.29
N LEU A 161 12.19 -46.66 2.82
CA LEU A 161 11.69 -48.03 2.96
C LEU A 161 10.32 -48.13 2.28
N VAL A 162 10.02 -49.31 1.73
CA VAL A 162 9.05 -49.47 0.63
C VAL A 162 8.15 -50.70 0.84
N LEU A 163 6.84 -50.50 0.63
CA LEU A 163 5.78 -51.50 0.38
C LEU A 163 5.63 -52.72 1.32
N ALA A 164 4.66 -52.65 2.23
CA ALA A 164 3.51 -53.57 2.30
C ALA A 164 2.39 -52.92 3.16
N ALA A 165 1.09 -53.08 2.90
CA ALA A 165 0.42 -53.94 1.93
C ALA A 165 -0.52 -53.16 0.98
N LEU A 166 -0.77 -53.71 -0.21
CA LEU A 166 -1.65 -53.13 -1.22
C LEU A 166 -2.78 -54.10 -1.59
N ALA A 167 -3.92 -53.95 -0.92
CA ALA A 167 -5.23 -54.50 -1.28
C ALA A 167 -6.26 -53.61 -0.55
N VAL A 168 -7.17 -52.89 -1.19
CA VAL A 168 -7.87 -53.17 -2.44
C VAL A 168 -7.28 -52.46 -3.67
N LEU A 169 -7.38 -53.12 -4.83
CA LEU A 169 -6.87 -52.64 -6.12
C LEU A 169 -7.94 -51.88 -6.92
N VAL A 170 -7.50 -50.83 -7.64
CA VAL A 170 -7.97 -50.34 -8.96
C VAL A 170 -9.46 -50.51 -9.33
N VAL A 171 -10.14 -49.37 -9.50
CA VAL A 171 -10.98 -49.10 -10.68
C VAL A 171 -10.64 -47.71 -11.23
N ALA A 172 -10.18 -47.68 -12.50
CA ALA A 172 -10.07 -46.57 -13.45
C ALA A 172 -9.89 -45.10 -12.98
N LEU A 173 -8.75 -44.50 -13.39
CA LEU A 173 -8.59 -43.05 -13.59
C LEU A 173 -9.19 -42.61 -14.96
N PRO A 174 -9.36 -41.30 -15.23
CA PRO A 174 -10.52 -40.81 -15.99
C PRO A 174 -10.31 -40.62 -17.49
N VAL A 175 -11.42 -40.44 -18.21
CA VAL A 175 -11.47 -39.89 -19.58
C VAL A 175 -12.30 -38.60 -19.60
N LEU A 176 -11.88 -37.73 -20.52
CA LEU A 176 -12.24 -36.36 -20.85
C LEU A 176 -13.75 -35.99 -20.92
N ARG A 177 -14.02 -34.68 -20.96
CA ARG A 177 -15.35 -34.04 -21.08
C ARG A 177 -16.15 -34.56 -22.30
N PRO A 178 -17.49 -34.44 -22.27
CA PRO A 178 -18.06 -33.22 -22.86
C PRO A 178 -19.01 -32.44 -21.95
N TRP A 179 -19.18 -31.16 -22.28
CA TRP A 179 -20.17 -30.25 -21.73
C TRP A 179 -21.10 -29.91 -22.91
N GLN A 180 -22.28 -30.54 -23.02
CA GLN A 180 -23.40 -30.13 -23.89
C GLN A 180 -24.64 -31.02 -23.70
N ASP A 181 -25.74 -30.67 -24.38
CA ASP A 181 -26.98 -31.45 -24.55
C ASP A 181 -27.86 -31.73 -23.32
N GLN A 182 -28.27 -30.65 -22.65
CA GLN A 182 -29.66 -30.52 -22.17
C GLN A 182 -30.28 -29.19 -22.62
N LEU A 183 -30.52 -29.06 -23.93
CA LEU A 183 -31.32 -27.99 -24.54
C LEU A 183 -32.41 -28.55 -25.47
N ALA A 184 -33.32 -29.38 -24.95
CA ALA A 184 -34.58 -29.70 -25.64
C ALA A 184 -35.69 -30.21 -24.70
N ALA A 185 -36.94 -29.91 -25.07
CA ALA A 185 -38.15 -30.69 -24.78
C ALA A 185 -38.54 -30.99 -23.30
N GLY A 186 -38.76 -29.95 -22.49
CA GLY A 186 -39.45 -30.04 -21.20
C GLY A 186 -40.76 -29.24 -21.13
N ARG A 187 -41.78 -29.59 -21.93
CA ARG A 187 -43.08 -28.88 -21.92
C ARG A 187 -43.92 -29.29 -20.69
N GLY A 188 -43.84 -28.51 -19.61
CA GLY A 188 -44.65 -28.68 -18.40
C GLY A 188 -45.21 -27.34 -17.91
N THR A 189 -46.51 -27.31 -17.60
CA THR A 189 -47.26 -26.07 -17.30
C THR A 189 -47.27 -25.70 -15.82
N GLY A 190 -47.13 -24.40 -15.52
CA GLY A 190 -47.97 -23.78 -14.51
C GLY A 190 -47.50 -23.79 -13.04
N ALA A 191 -46.30 -23.32 -12.75
CA ALA A 191 -45.99 -22.73 -11.43
C ALA A 191 -44.81 -21.76 -11.52
N ALA A 192 -45.07 -20.49 -11.89
CA ALA A 192 -44.06 -19.44 -11.88
C ALA A 192 -43.78 -18.98 -10.43
N MET A 193 -43.10 -19.82 -9.66
CA MET A 193 -42.38 -19.40 -8.45
C MET A 193 -41.30 -18.42 -8.89
N ALA A 194 -41.65 -17.13 -8.90
CA ALA A 194 -40.77 -16.06 -9.29
C ALA A 194 -39.57 -16.03 -8.34
N GLY A 195 -38.47 -16.66 -8.78
CA GLY A 195 -37.17 -16.59 -8.13
C GLY A 195 -36.73 -15.14 -8.13
N ARG A 196 -37.12 -14.41 -7.07
CA ARG A 196 -36.90 -12.98 -6.92
C ARG A 196 -35.40 -12.75 -7.01
N ALA A 197 -34.96 -12.29 -8.18
CA ALA A 197 -33.58 -11.94 -8.42
C ALA A 197 -33.11 -11.06 -7.27
N LEU A 198 -31.97 -11.40 -6.68
CA LEU A 198 -31.34 -10.61 -5.63
C LEU A 198 -30.84 -9.32 -6.27
N GLY A 199 -31.77 -8.38 -6.46
CA GLY A 199 -31.48 -7.06 -6.98
C GLY A 199 -30.35 -6.44 -6.16
N ALA A 200 -29.40 -5.81 -6.86
CA ALA A 200 -28.27 -5.16 -6.22
C ALA A 200 -28.78 -4.28 -5.07
N ALA A 201 -28.14 -4.37 -3.90
CA ALA A 201 -28.53 -3.57 -2.76
C ALA A 201 -28.52 -2.08 -3.17
N PRO A 202 -29.56 -1.30 -2.79
CA PRO A 202 -29.74 0.05 -3.32
C PRO A 202 -28.51 0.89 -3.04
N GLU A 203 -27.98 1.51 -4.10
CA GLU A 203 -26.83 2.39 -4.04
C GLU A 203 -27.09 3.52 -3.04
N PHE A 204 -26.15 3.75 -2.14
CA PHE A 204 -26.34 4.73 -1.07
C PHE A 204 -26.18 6.13 -1.63
N THR A 205 -27.28 6.87 -1.72
CA THR A 205 -27.28 8.30 -2.04
C THR A 205 -27.56 9.10 -0.78
N SER A 206 -26.57 9.83 -0.29
CA SER A 206 -26.73 10.75 0.84
C SER A 206 -27.69 11.89 0.47
N ARG A 207 -28.68 12.16 1.33
CA ARG A 207 -29.59 13.32 1.21
C ARG A 207 -29.46 14.23 2.43
N PRO A 208 -29.34 15.56 2.26
CA PRO A 208 -29.29 16.49 3.39
C PRO A 208 -30.50 16.33 4.32
N GLY A 209 -30.24 16.02 5.60
CA GLY A 209 -31.27 15.85 6.62
C GLY A 209 -31.91 14.46 6.72
N GLU A 210 -31.60 13.52 5.82
CA GLU A 210 -32.04 12.12 5.96
C GLU A 210 -31.31 11.46 7.14
N THR A 211 -32.05 10.70 7.95
CA THR A 211 -31.46 9.97 9.09
C THR A 211 -32.11 8.59 9.25
N PHE A 212 -31.34 7.64 9.79
CA PHE A 212 -31.72 6.23 9.81
C PHE A 212 -31.88 5.67 11.23
N ASP A 213 -32.89 4.83 11.42
CA ASP A 213 -33.18 4.17 12.70
C ASP A 213 -32.19 3.05 13.04
N CYS A 214 -31.90 2.91 14.34
CA CYS A 214 -30.90 1.97 14.86
C CYS A 214 -31.50 0.77 15.59
N ARG A 215 -32.06 -0.19 14.85
CA ARG A 215 -32.65 -1.42 15.41
C ARG A 215 -31.59 -2.49 15.74
N VAL A 216 -30.68 -2.18 16.67
CA VAL A 216 -29.55 -3.09 16.99
C VAL A 216 -29.99 -4.39 17.68
N ARG A 217 -29.75 -5.52 17.02
CA ARG A 217 -29.99 -6.89 17.50
C ARG A 217 -28.69 -7.71 17.52
N ARG A 218 -28.64 -8.79 18.31
CA ARG A 218 -27.54 -9.77 18.28
C ARG A 218 -27.91 -10.94 17.37
N ARG A 219 -27.02 -11.35 16.47
CA ARG A 219 -27.15 -12.49 15.55
C ARG A 219 -25.81 -13.23 15.47
N GLY A 220 -25.81 -14.55 15.68
CA GLY A 220 -24.57 -15.36 15.62
C GLY A 220 -23.49 -14.86 16.58
N GLY A 221 -23.87 -14.46 17.79
CA GLY A 221 -22.97 -13.87 18.78
C GLY A 221 -22.63 -12.38 18.57
N ALA A 222 -22.78 -11.81 17.37
CA ALA A 222 -22.37 -10.45 17.05
C ALA A 222 -23.55 -9.44 16.98
N LEU A 223 -23.30 -8.17 17.29
CA LEU A 223 -24.28 -7.08 17.11
C LEU A 223 -24.38 -6.62 15.64
N TYR A 224 -25.60 -6.36 15.19
CA TYR A 224 -25.92 -5.76 13.89
C TYR A 224 -27.06 -4.74 14.02
N ALA A 225 -26.98 -3.60 13.33
CA ALA A 225 -28.08 -2.63 13.22
C ALA A 225 -29.06 -3.00 12.07
N GLY A 226 -28.56 -3.74 11.07
CA GLY A 226 -29.33 -4.23 9.93
C GLY A 226 -29.02 -3.53 8.61
N HIS A 227 -28.18 -2.48 8.66
CA HIS A 227 -27.79 -1.67 7.51
C HIS A 227 -26.58 -2.26 6.78
N SER A 228 -25.64 -2.88 7.50
CA SER A 228 -24.52 -3.60 6.89
C SER A 228 -24.05 -4.83 7.66
N ARG A 229 -23.59 -5.83 6.90
CA ARG A 229 -22.98 -7.06 7.43
C ARG A 229 -21.45 -7.02 7.48
N THR A 230 -20.80 -5.92 7.08
CA THR A 230 -19.34 -5.87 7.00
C THR A 230 -18.65 -6.09 8.36
N GLY A 231 -17.48 -6.70 8.34
CA GLY A 231 -16.54 -6.74 9.47
C GLY A 231 -15.13 -6.27 9.09
N THR A 232 -14.93 -5.79 7.86
CA THR A 232 -13.61 -5.58 7.26
C THR A 232 -13.48 -4.31 6.41
N THR A 233 -14.57 -3.69 5.97
CA THR A 233 -14.52 -2.39 5.26
C THR A 233 -13.79 -1.37 6.11
N VAL A 234 -12.87 -0.61 5.50
CA VAL A 234 -12.08 0.43 6.18
C VAL A 234 -12.77 1.79 6.03
N LEU A 235 -13.59 2.19 7.00
CA LEU A 235 -14.23 3.51 7.01
C LEU A 235 -13.33 4.54 7.70
N GLY A 236 -13.32 5.78 7.23
CA GLY A 236 -12.62 6.88 7.89
C GLY A 236 -13.19 8.23 7.48
N GLY A 237 -12.61 9.34 7.95
CA GLY A 237 -13.14 10.69 7.70
C GLY A 237 -13.39 10.95 6.21
N GLY A 238 -14.61 11.39 5.89
CA GLY A 238 -15.09 11.59 4.52
C GLY A 238 -15.65 10.35 3.80
N ALA A 239 -15.79 9.20 4.48
CA ALA A 239 -16.55 8.07 3.95
C ALA A 239 -18.05 8.25 4.16
N GLU A 240 -18.84 7.66 3.26
CA GLU A 240 -20.30 7.57 3.34
C GLU A 240 -20.79 6.15 2.97
N GLY A 241 -22.03 5.80 3.31
CA GLY A 241 -22.64 4.52 2.91
C GLY A 241 -23.40 3.79 4.02
N TRP A 242 -24.11 2.72 3.65
CA TRP A 242 -24.78 1.80 4.60
C TRP A 242 -23.83 1.21 5.67
N ASP A 243 -22.55 1.01 5.33
CA ASP A 243 -21.51 0.62 6.29
C ASP A 243 -21.29 1.70 7.37
N VAL A 244 -21.41 2.98 7.03
CA VAL A 244 -21.30 4.09 7.99
C VAL A 244 -22.55 4.18 8.87
N VAL A 245 -23.75 3.99 8.30
CA VAL A 245 -25.01 3.92 9.05
C VAL A 245 -24.94 2.81 10.11
N GLU A 246 -24.50 1.61 9.73
CA GLU A 246 -24.27 0.48 10.62
C GLU A 246 -23.26 0.84 11.74
N ALA A 247 -22.13 1.46 11.38
CA ALA A 247 -21.12 1.89 12.35
C ALA A 247 -21.65 2.95 13.35
N GLN A 248 -22.39 3.96 12.88
CA GLN A 248 -23.02 4.98 13.72
C GLN A 248 -24.03 4.37 14.70
N CYS A 249 -24.86 3.44 14.24
CA CYS A 249 -25.81 2.75 15.11
C CYS A 249 -25.13 1.89 16.19
N LEU A 250 -24.03 1.20 15.85
CA LEU A 250 -23.28 0.41 16.81
C LEU A 250 -22.48 1.31 17.79
N LEU A 251 -21.92 2.44 17.34
CA LEU A 251 -21.31 3.45 18.21
C LEU A 251 -22.29 3.98 19.25
N ARG A 252 -23.50 4.36 18.82
CA ARG A 252 -24.58 4.81 19.71
C ARG A 252 -25.00 3.71 20.70
N ARG A 253 -25.05 2.44 20.28
CA ARG A 253 -25.33 1.29 21.16
C ARG A 253 -24.24 1.08 22.23
N HIS A 254 -22.98 1.39 21.92
CA HIS A 254 -21.86 1.37 22.87
C HIS A 254 -21.73 2.66 23.70
N GLY A 255 -22.74 3.55 23.68
CA GLY A 255 -22.74 4.81 24.45
C GLY A 255 -21.90 5.93 23.85
N TYR A 256 -21.23 5.71 22.71
CA TYR A 256 -20.39 6.70 22.06
C TYR A 256 -21.22 7.50 21.03
N ASP A 257 -21.83 8.61 21.45
CA ASP A 257 -22.60 9.51 20.57
C ASP A 257 -21.84 9.87 19.26
N PRO A 258 -22.33 9.43 18.07
CA PRO A 258 -21.79 9.82 16.77
C PRO A 258 -22.44 11.09 16.21
N GLY A 259 -23.43 11.67 16.88
CA GLY A 259 -24.35 12.67 16.34
C GLY A 259 -25.58 12.03 15.69
N VAL A 260 -26.05 12.65 14.61
CA VAL A 260 -27.07 12.06 13.72
C VAL A 260 -26.56 10.77 13.08
N VAL A 261 -27.49 9.94 12.62
CA VAL A 261 -27.22 8.70 11.89
C VAL A 261 -27.59 8.98 10.44
N ASP A 262 -26.72 9.70 9.76
CA ASP A 262 -26.86 10.22 8.39
C ASP A 262 -26.09 9.37 7.36
N GLY A 263 -25.33 8.36 7.81
CA GLY A 263 -24.44 7.60 6.95
C GLY A 263 -23.17 8.35 6.55
N LEU A 264 -22.79 9.44 7.24
CA LEU A 264 -21.60 10.25 6.96
C LEU A 264 -20.56 10.17 8.09
N VAL A 265 -19.28 9.97 7.74
CA VAL A 265 -18.17 10.02 8.72
C VAL A 265 -17.77 11.47 9.01
N GLY A 266 -18.70 12.20 9.63
CA GLY A 266 -18.50 13.57 10.13
C GLY A 266 -17.72 13.66 11.45
N GLY A 267 -17.49 14.89 11.91
CA GLY A 267 -16.63 15.16 13.07
C GLY A 267 -17.13 14.60 14.41
N ARG A 268 -18.44 14.40 14.60
CA ARG A 268 -18.99 13.68 15.77
C ARG A 268 -18.72 12.17 15.64
N THR A 269 -19.05 11.54 14.50
CA THR A 269 -18.74 10.14 14.18
C THR A 269 -17.25 9.81 14.44
N LEU A 270 -16.32 10.64 13.95
CA LEU A 270 -14.88 10.45 14.18
C LEU A 270 -14.48 10.48 15.66
N ARG A 271 -15.05 11.38 16.46
CA ARG A 271 -14.81 11.41 17.91
C ARG A 271 -15.40 10.19 18.61
N ALA A 272 -16.55 9.69 18.17
CA ALA A 272 -17.14 8.45 18.68
C ALA A 272 -16.25 7.23 18.42
N VAL A 273 -15.79 7.05 17.17
CA VAL A 273 -14.86 5.96 16.81
C VAL A 273 -13.60 6.00 17.69
N LYS A 274 -13.02 7.19 17.89
CA LYS A 274 -11.81 7.33 18.73
C LYS A 274 -12.04 6.99 20.20
N ARG A 275 -13.17 7.39 20.79
CA ARG A 275 -13.51 7.00 22.18
C ARG A 275 -13.70 5.49 22.32
N LEU A 276 -14.36 4.85 21.36
CA LEU A 276 -14.48 3.38 21.31
C LEU A 276 -13.11 2.71 21.19
N GLN A 277 -12.25 3.20 20.29
CA GLN A 277 -10.91 2.64 20.08
C GLN A 277 -10.08 2.70 21.36
N ALA A 278 -10.00 3.88 22.00
CA ALA A 278 -9.30 4.06 23.27
C ALA A 278 -9.86 3.13 24.37
N GLY A 279 -11.18 3.08 24.54
CA GLY A 279 -11.84 2.17 25.48
C GLY A 279 -11.71 0.67 25.14
N SER A 280 -11.29 0.34 23.92
CA SER A 280 -11.10 -1.05 23.45
C SER A 280 -9.61 -1.47 23.38
N GLY A 281 -8.68 -0.61 23.78
CA GLY A 281 -7.23 -0.86 23.63
C GLY A 281 -6.75 -0.88 22.17
N LEU A 282 -7.44 -0.17 21.27
CA LEU A 282 -7.14 -0.10 19.84
C LEU A 282 -6.40 1.20 19.46
N PRO A 283 -5.62 1.22 18.37
CA PRO A 283 -5.08 2.44 17.79
C PRO A 283 -6.18 3.50 17.58
N THR A 284 -6.01 4.68 18.16
CA THR A 284 -7.05 5.72 18.23
C THR A 284 -6.99 6.63 17.00
N ASP A 285 -6.98 6.04 15.81
CA ASP A 285 -6.84 6.71 14.51
C ASP A 285 -8.16 7.31 13.98
N GLY A 286 -9.31 6.89 14.51
CA GLY A 286 -10.65 7.26 14.03
C GLY A 286 -11.12 6.48 12.80
N ILE A 287 -10.49 5.35 12.49
CA ILE A 287 -10.78 4.49 11.35
C ILE A 287 -11.55 3.25 11.82
N VAL A 288 -12.71 2.99 11.23
CA VAL A 288 -13.42 1.73 11.44
C VAL A 288 -12.80 0.67 10.54
N GLY A 289 -11.71 0.05 11.02
CA GLY A 289 -11.09 -1.14 10.42
C GLY A 289 -11.52 -2.43 11.12
N PRO A 290 -10.97 -3.60 10.75
CA PRO A 290 -11.39 -4.91 11.29
C PRO A 290 -11.36 -5.02 12.83
N GLY A 291 -10.35 -4.44 13.49
CA GLY A 291 -10.28 -4.38 14.95
C GLY A 291 -11.41 -3.56 15.57
N THR A 292 -11.70 -2.39 14.98
CA THR A 292 -12.81 -1.51 15.37
C THR A 292 -14.16 -2.18 15.12
N TRP A 293 -14.35 -2.91 14.01
CA TRP A 293 -15.54 -3.74 13.77
C TRP A 293 -15.71 -4.84 14.83
N LYS A 294 -14.62 -5.52 15.23
CA LYS A 294 -14.65 -6.50 16.33
C LYS A 294 -14.96 -5.86 17.69
N ALA A 295 -14.72 -4.57 17.88
CA ALA A 295 -15.22 -3.82 19.04
C ALA A 295 -16.72 -3.51 18.90
N LEU A 296 -17.14 -2.86 17.79
CA LEU A 296 -18.53 -2.50 17.51
C LEU A 296 -19.51 -3.68 17.58
N ARG A 297 -19.08 -4.87 17.15
CA ARG A 297 -19.93 -6.06 17.07
C ARG A 297 -19.93 -6.95 18.32
N ARG A 298 -19.20 -6.60 19.39
CA ARG A 298 -19.29 -7.28 20.70
C ARG A 298 -20.55 -6.85 21.46
#